data_AF-A0A2R4ADX9-F1
#
_entry.id   AF-A0A2R4ADX9-F1
#
_cell.length_a   1.000
_cell.length_b   1.000
_cell.length_c   1.000
_cell.angle_alpha   90.00
_cell.angle_beta   90.00
_cell.angle_gamma   90.00
#
_symmetry.space_group_name_H-M   'P 1'
#
loop_
_entity.id
_entity.type
_entity.pdbx_description
1 polymer ?
#
loop_
_entity_poly.entity_id
_entity_poly.type
_entity_poly.pdbx_seq_one_letter_code
_entity_poly.pdbx_strand_id
1 'polypeptide(L)'
;MGDLPGGDSQVRSLYQGAGTADTPAALTWDQKQIDAATAYMKNTARPSAGRAPGKGEVGTQTGRTYVGLQNEYNGIIDAASHPQLSLIADSTPNEATRGALTEALQSPSAAAYFDRTASSEARTRGHMSQREFEAFEAGRRYANTDWQQDLQGMEGDKPSP
;
A
#
# COMPACT_ATOMS: atom_id res chain seq x y z
N MET A 1 13.93 -16.59 11.91
CA MET A 1 12.87 -15.71 12.43
C MET A 1 13.22 -14.31 11.96
N GLY A 2 12.41 -13.72 11.07
CA GLY A 2 12.73 -12.44 10.44
C GLY A 2 12.56 -11.26 11.41
N ASP A 3 13.27 -10.16 11.13
CA ASP A 3 13.29 -8.89 11.88
C ASP A 3 11.91 -8.27 12.15
N LEU A 4 10.85 -8.76 11.48
CA LEU A 4 9.46 -8.30 11.62
C LEU A 4 8.56 -9.45 12.13
N PRO A 5 8.23 -9.50 13.43
CA PRO A 5 7.42 -10.56 14.01
C PRO A 5 6.08 -10.73 13.27
N GLY A 6 5.71 -11.96 12.90
CA GLY A 6 4.45 -12.25 12.21
C GLY A 6 4.33 -11.64 10.80
N GLY A 7 5.41 -11.08 10.25
CA GLY A 7 5.42 -10.40 8.96
C GLY A 7 5.00 -11.27 7.78
N ASP A 8 5.24 -12.57 7.86
CA ASP A 8 4.97 -13.56 6.81
C ASP A 8 3.69 -14.38 7.02
N SER A 9 2.98 -14.14 8.13
CA SER A 9 1.91 -15.02 8.63
C SER A 9 0.67 -14.27 9.12
N GLN A 10 0.73 -12.95 9.23
CA GLN A 10 -0.38 -12.12 9.71
C GLN A 10 -0.79 -11.07 8.68
N VAL A 11 -2.10 -10.88 8.51
CA VAL A 11 -2.68 -9.91 7.56
C VAL A 11 -2.24 -8.46 7.84
N ARG A 12 -1.80 -8.16 9.07
CA ARG A 12 -1.27 -6.82 9.44
C ARG A 12 -0.10 -6.39 8.56
N SER A 13 0.63 -7.33 7.97
CA SER A 13 1.70 -7.04 7.01
C SER A 13 1.22 -6.27 5.79
N LEU A 14 -0.02 -6.50 5.37
CA LEU A 14 -0.64 -5.79 4.25
C LEU A 14 -1.15 -4.40 4.64
N TYR A 15 -1.60 -4.21 5.88
CA TYR A 15 -2.22 -2.94 6.26
C TYR A 15 -1.25 -1.94 6.90
N GLN A 16 -0.25 -2.45 7.60
CA GLN A 16 0.67 -1.68 8.45
C GLN A 16 2.13 -1.84 8.04
N GLY A 17 2.43 -2.58 6.96
CA GLY A 17 3.79 -2.86 6.50
C GLY A 17 4.55 -3.86 7.37
N ALA A 18 3.88 -4.60 8.25
CA ALA A 18 4.50 -5.47 9.26
C ALA A 18 5.39 -4.67 10.26
N GLY A 19 4.95 -4.66 11.52
CA GLY A 19 5.60 -3.95 12.62
C GLY A 19 5.05 -4.41 13.96
N THR A 20 5.59 -3.88 15.06
CA THR A 20 4.98 -4.06 16.39
C THR A 20 3.65 -3.32 16.47
N ALA A 21 2.76 -3.72 17.39
CA ALA A 21 1.45 -3.08 17.55
C ALA A 21 1.53 -1.56 17.78
N ASP A 22 2.67 -1.08 18.27
CA ASP A 22 2.93 0.31 18.62
C ASP A 22 3.52 1.14 17.47
N THR A 23 3.82 0.55 16.32
CA THR A 23 4.35 1.29 15.15
C THR A 23 3.18 1.91 14.37
N PRO A 24 3.15 3.24 14.16
CA PRO A 24 2.15 3.88 13.32
C PRO A 24 2.19 3.28 11.90
N ALA A 25 1.02 3.04 11.31
CA ALA A 25 0.96 2.53 9.94
C ALA A 25 1.59 3.56 8.98
N ALA A 26 2.75 3.23 8.42
CA ALA A 26 3.35 3.99 7.33
C ALA A 26 2.65 3.63 6.02
N LEU A 27 2.55 4.61 5.10
CA LEU A 27 1.95 4.42 3.78
C LEU A 27 3.01 4.24 2.68
N THR A 28 4.21 4.78 2.87
CA THR A 28 5.42 4.38 2.14
C THR A 28 6.21 3.42 3.01
N TRP A 29 6.42 2.20 2.51
CA TRP A 29 7.08 1.14 3.24
C TRP A 29 8.56 1.05 2.89
N ASP A 30 9.36 0.63 3.87
CA ASP A 30 10.73 0.21 3.61
C ASP A 30 10.79 -1.18 2.93
N GLN A 31 11.98 -1.59 2.50
CA GLN A 31 12.15 -2.87 1.81
C GLN A 31 11.78 -4.08 2.68
N LYS A 32 12.07 -4.06 3.99
CA LYS A 32 11.76 -5.18 4.89
C LYS A 32 10.25 -5.36 5.01
N GLN A 33 9.53 -4.26 5.07
CA GLN A 33 8.07 -4.22 5.13
C GLN A 33 7.44 -4.77 3.83
N ILE A 34 7.96 -4.35 2.67
CA ILE A 34 7.55 -4.86 1.35
C ILE A 34 7.82 -6.37 1.25
N ASP A 35 8.99 -6.83 1.68
CA ASP A 35 9.38 -8.24 1.65
C ASP A 35 8.49 -9.08 2.55
N ALA A 36 8.16 -8.60 3.75
CA ALA A 36 7.25 -9.26 4.69
C ALA A 36 5.83 -9.39 4.09
N ALA A 37 5.27 -8.29 3.57
CA ALA A 37 3.96 -8.29 2.92
C ALA A 37 3.91 -9.24 1.71
N THR A 38 4.98 -9.25 0.91
CA THR A 38 5.12 -10.17 -0.24
C THR A 38 5.24 -11.63 0.21
N ALA A 39 5.96 -11.89 1.29
CA ALA A 39 6.08 -13.23 1.88
C ALA A 39 4.73 -13.72 2.43
N TYR A 40 3.97 -12.86 3.09
CA TYR A 40 2.61 -13.15 3.51
C TYR A 40 1.73 -13.56 2.32
N MET A 41 1.71 -12.75 1.26
CA MET A 41 0.96 -13.09 0.04
C MET A 41 1.38 -14.43 -0.56
N LYS A 42 2.69 -14.70 -0.61
CA LYS A 42 3.22 -15.99 -1.05
C LYS A 42 2.79 -17.14 -0.16
N ASN A 43 2.46 -16.93 1.11
CA ASN A 43 2.06 -17.99 2.03
C ASN A 43 0.54 -18.19 2.06
N THR A 44 -0.25 -17.14 1.83
CA THR A 44 -1.71 -17.18 2.02
C THR A 44 -2.51 -17.18 0.73
N ALA A 45 -1.94 -16.70 -0.38
CA ALA A 45 -2.64 -16.60 -1.67
C ALA A 45 -2.17 -17.64 -2.69
N ARG A 46 -1.48 -18.71 -2.27
CA ARG A 46 -1.13 -19.80 -3.17
C ARG A 46 -2.39 -20.60 -3.54
N PRO A 47 -2.63 -20.86 -4.84
CA PRO A 47 -3.60 -21.87 -5.27
C PRO A 47 -3.36 -23.19 -4.51
N SER A 48 -4.45 -23.80 -4.05
CA SER A 48 -4.38 -25.05 -3.27
C SER A 48 -3.68 -26.11 -4.11
N ALA A 49 -2.62 -26.72 -3.56
CA ALA A 49 -1.89 -27.83 -4.16
C ALA A 49 -2.69 -29.15 -4.04
N GLY A 50 -4.00 -29.11 -4.31
CA GLY A 50 -4.77 -30.33 -4.52
C GLY A 50 -4.05 -31.21 -5.54
N ARG A 51 -4.03 -32.54 -5.34
CA ARG A 51 -3.34 -33.44 -6.27
C ARG A 51 -3.84 -33.16 -7.68
N ALA A 52 -2.91 -32.89 -8.58
CA ALA A 52 -3.23 -32.80 -10.01
C ALA A 52 -3.71 -34.19 -10.49
N PRO A 53 -4.87 -34.29 -11.17
CA PRO A 53 -5.34 -35.57 -11.70
C PRO A 53 -4.37 -36.11 -12.75
N GLY A 54 -4.14 -37.42 -12.73
CA GLY A 54 -3.37 -38.09 -13.79
C GLY A 54 -4.11 -38.08 -15.12
N LYS A 55 -3.40 -38.28 -16.25
CA LYS A 55 -3.99 -38.28 -17.61
C LYS A 55 -5.19 -39.22 -17.77
N GLY A 56 -5.18 -40.38 -17.10
CA GLY A 56 -6.30 -41.33 -17.12
C GLY A 56 -7.51 -40.87 -16.30
N GLU A 57 -7.31 -40.06 -15.26
CA GLU A 57 -8.36 -39.57 -14.38
C GLU A 57 -9.13 -38.41 -15.04
N VAL A 58 -8.42 -37.51 -15.76
CA VAL A 58 -9.02 -36.38 -16.49
C VAL A 58 -10.04 -36.83 -17.56
N GLY A 59 -9.88 -38.03 -18.11
CA GLY A 59 -10.82 -38.60 -19.09
C GLY A 59 -12.18 -39.02 -18.50
N THR A 60 -12.28 -39.15 -17.18
CA THR A 60 -13.52 -39.53 -16.49
C THR A 60 -14.41 -38.33 -16.21
N GLN A 61 -15.71 -38.54 -16.01
CA GLN A 61 -16.63 -37.47 -15.63
C GLN A 61 -16.19 -36.81 -14.30
N THR A 62 -15.85 -37.62 -13.31
CA THR A 62 -15.37 -37.16 -12.00
C THR A 62 -14.09 -36.34 -12.11
N GLY A 63 -13.12 -36.76 -12.94
CA GLY A 63 -11.89 -36.00 -13.16
C GLY A 63 -12.12 -34.66 -13.84
N ARG A 64 -13.03 -34.59 -14.83
CA ARG A 64 -13.43 -33.31 -15.44
C ARG A 64 -14.11 -32.37 -14.43
N THR A 65 -15.00 -32.89 -13.60
CA THR A 65 -15.66 -32.11 -12.54
C THR A 65 -14.63 -31.58 -11.53
N TYR A 66 -13.66 -32.42 -11.11
CA TYR A 66 -12.59 -31.99 -10.20
C TYR A 66 -11.72 -30.89 -10.80
N VAL A 67 -11.32 -31.01 -12.08
CA VAL A 67 -10.56 -29.95 -12.78
C VAL A 67 -11.37 -28.66 -12.85
N GLY A 68 -12.67 -28.74 -13.13
CA GLY A 68 -13.56 -27.57 -13.12
C GLY A 68 -13.58 -26.85 -11.77
N LEU A 69 -13.77 -27.59 -10.68
CA LEU A 69 -13.77 -27.04 -9.32
C LEU A 69 -12.40 -26.47 -8.92
N GLN A 70 -11.30 -27.12 -9.32
CA GLN A 70 -9.96 -26.60 -9.07
C GLN A 70 -9.71 -25.29 -9.82
N ASN A 71 -10.18 -25.18 -11.08
CA ASN A 71 -10.07 -23.95 -11.86
C ASN A 71 -10.89 -22.82 -11.24
N GLU A 72 -12.12 -23.11 -10.81
CA GLU A 72 -12.97 -22.14 -10.11
C GLU A 72 -12.32 -21.66 -8.81
N TYR A 73 -11.84 -22.58 -7.98
CA TYR A 73 -11.11 -22.26 -6.75
C TYR A 73 -9.89 -21.38 -7.01
N ASN A 74 -9.08 -21.73 -8.01
CA ASN A 74 -7.89 -20.95 -8.38
C ASN A 74 -8.27 -19.54 -8.86
N GLY A 75 -9.35 -19.41 -9.63
CA GLY A 75 -9.87 -18.11 -10.07
C GLY A 75 -10.34 -17.24 -8.91
N ILE A 76 -10.98 -17.82 -7.90
CA ILE A 76 -11.40 -17.10 -6.67
C ILE A 76 -10.17 -16.60 -5.90
N ILE A 77 -9.15 -17.45 -5.70
CA ILE A 77 -7.92 -17.07 -5.00
C ILE A 77 -7.18 -15.96 -5.76
N ASP A 78 -7.06 -16.07 -7.08
CA ASP A 78 -6.42 -15.05 -7.92
C ASP A 78 -7.12 -13.69 -7.78
N ALA A 79 -8.45 -13.67 -7.97
CA ALA A 79 -9.26 -12.46 -7.82
C ALA A 79 -9.17 -11.86 -6.39
N ALA A 80 -9.17 -12.71 -5.36
CA ALA A 80 -9.05 -12.27 -3.96
C ALA A 80 -7.65 -11.75 -3.62
N SER A 81 -6.61 -12.21 -4.32
CA SER A 81 -5.22 -11.80 -4.09
C SER A 81 -4.90 -10.42 -4.68
N HIS A 82 -5.57 -10.05 -5.77
CA HIS A 82 -5.24 -8.85 -6.53
C HIS A 82 -5.28 -7.56 -5.69
N PRO A 83 -6.34 -7.25 -4.91
CA PRO A 83 -6.35 -6.03 -4.09
C PRO A 83 -5.20 -5.97 -3.08
N GLN A 84 -4.76 -7.13 -2.57
CA GLN A 84 -3.68 -7.22 -1.59
C GLN A 84 -2.31 -6.97 -2.27
N LEU A 85 -2.11 -7.48 -3.48
CA LEU A 85 -0.92 -7.19 -4.29
C LEU A 85 -0.88 -5.71 -4.73
N SER A 86 -2.01 -5.14 -5.13
CA SER A 86 -2.11 -3.71 -5.45
C SER A 86 -1.74 -2.86 -4.25
N LEU A 87 -2.21 -3.20 -3.04
CA LEU A 87 -1.88 -2.47 -1.83
C LEU A 87 -0.37 -2.46 -1.53
N ILE A 88 0.34 -3.57 -1.77
CA ILE A 88 1.80 -3.65 -1.65
C ILE A 88 2.46 -2.72 -2.67
N ALA A 89 2.02 -2.76 -3.92
CA ALA A 89 2.53 -1.90 -4.99
C ALA A 89 2.30 -0.42 -4.66
N ASP A 90 1.09 -0.05 -4.23
CA ASP A 90 0.71 1.32 -3.90
C ASP A 90 1.42 1.85 -2.66
N SER A 91 1.96 0.96 -1.82
CA SER A 91 2.75 1.30 -0.62
C SER A 91 4.26 1.26 -0.86
N THR A 92 4.71 0.83 -2.05
CA THR A 92 6.12 0.82 -2.45
C THR A 92 6.56 2.24 -2.84
N PRO A 93 7.79 2.70 -2.47
CA PRO A 93 8.29 4.01 -2.90
C PRO A 93 8.20 4.22 -4.42
N ASN A 94 7.60 5.35 -4.82
CA ASN A 94 7.38 5.70 -6.22
C ASN A 94 8.10 7.00 -6.59
N GLU A 95 9.20 6.89 -7.33
CA GLU A 95 9.99 8.02 -7.81
C GLU A 95 9.18 9.05 -8.63
N ALA A 96 8.09 8.63 -9.28
CA ALA A 96 7.23 9.55 -10.04
C ALA A 96 6.58 10.63 -9.16
N THR A 97 6.44 10.41 -7.85
CA THR A 97 5.87 11.40 -6.92
C THR A 97 6.85 12.53 -6.57
N ARG A 98 8.16 12.37 -6.82
CA ARG A 98 9.22 13.29 -6.40
C ARG A 98 8.98 14.73 -6.88
N GLY A 99 8.64 14.89 -8.16
CA GLY A 99 8.44 16.21 -8.76
C GLY A 99 7.29 16.96 -8.09
N ALA A 100 6.12 16.32 -8.02
CA ALA A 100 4.93 16.91 -7.41
C ALA A 100 5.10 17.16 -5.91
N LEU A 101 5.79 16.27 -5.19
CA LEU A 101 6.12 16.49 -3.79
C LEU A 101 7.05 17.71 -3.62
N THR A 102 8.09 17.82 -4.45
CA THR A 102 9.04 18.95 -4.38
C THR A 102 8.34 20.29 -4.61
N GLU A 103 7.39 20.33 -5.55
CA GLU A 103 6.56 21.51 -5.81
C GLU A 103 5.63 21.81 -4.62
N ALA A 104 4.94 20.80 -4.08
CA ALA A 104 4.06 20.99 -2.94
C ALA A 104 4.80 21.56 -1.72
N LEU A 105 6.03 21.10 -1.47
CA LEU A 105 6.85 21.52 -0.33
C LEU A 105 7.41 22.95 -0.45
N GLN A 106 7.20 23.65 -1.58
CA GLN A 106 7.51 25.09 -1.67
C GLN A 106 6.57 25.93 -0.78
N SER A 107 5.39 25.40 -0.43
CA SER A 107 4.48 26.04 0.52
C SER A 107 4.90 25.71 1.96
N PRO A 108 5.10 26.72 2.84
CA PRO A 108 5.46 26.49 4.23
C PRO A 108 4.46 25.63 5.00
N SER A 109 3.14 25.82 4.77
CA SER A 109 2.11 25.02 5.41
C SER A 109 2.12 23.56 4.92
N ALA A 110 2.40 23.32 3.64
CA ALA A 110 2.55 21.96 3.11
C ALA A 110 3.82 21.27 3.65
N ALA A 111 4.93 22.00 3.77
CA ALA A 111 6.17 21.49 4.39
C ALA A 111 5.95 21.11 5.86
N ALA A 112 5.31 21.98 6.64
CA ALA A 112 4.96 21.69 8.03
C ALA A 112 4.03 20.47 8.16
N TYR A 113 3.08 20.30 7.23
CA TYR A 113 2.21 19.13 7.21
C TYR A 113 2.97 17.84 6.85
N PHE A 114 3.89 17.91 5.89
CA PHE A 114 4.78 16.80 5.53
C PHE A 114 5.62 16.35 6.73
N ASP A 115 6.27 17.27 7.44
CA ASP A 115 7.11 16.94 8.60
C ASP A 115 6.34 16.21 9.71
N ARG A 116 5.06 16.54 9.88
CA ARG A 116 4.17 15.92 10.87
C ARG A 116 3.67 14.54 10.46
N THR A 117 3.43 14.31 9.16
CA THR A 117 2.60 13.18 8.69
C THR A 117 3.32 12.17 7.81
N ALA A 118 4.42 12.57 7.16
CA ALA A 118 5.14 11.70 6.26
C ALA A 118 5.85 10.55 7.01
N SER A 119 5.84 9.37 6.38
CA SER A 119 6.59 8.22 6.84
C SER A 119 8.09 8.54 6.92
N SER A 120 8.81 7.77 7.73
CA SER A 120 10.28 7.87 7.77
C SER A 120 10.90 7.62 6.40
N GLU A 121 10.41 6.62 5.67
CA GLU A 121 10.93 6.24 4.36
C GLU A 121 10.72 7.37 3.33
N ALA A 122 9.53 8.00 3.30
CA ALA A 122 9.27 9.13 2.41
C ALA A 122 10.18 10.33 2.73
N ARG A 123 10.39 10.64 4.01
CA ARG A 123 11.31 11.70 4.46
C ARG A 123 12.75 11.43 4.05
N THR A 124 13.22 10.19 4.20
CA THR A 124 14.58 9.80 3.81
C THR A 124 14.80 9.84 2.31
N ARG A 125 13.81 9.43 1.51
CA ARG A 125 13.93 9.32 0.05
C ARG A 125 13.63 10.61 -0.72
N GLY A 126 12.85 11.51 -0.13
CA GLY A 126 12.33 12.69 -0.82
C GLY A 126 11.26 12.37 -1.87
N HIS A 127 10.65 11.18 -1.81
CA HIS A 127 9.50 10.78 -2.62
C HIS A 127 8.67 9.74 -1.86
N MET A 128 7.39 9.66 -2.18
CA MET A 128 6.39 8.84 -1.50
C MET A 128 5.97 7.63 -2.34
N SER A 129 5.30 6.68 -1.71
CA SER A 129 4.42 5.75 -2.40
C SER A 129 3.19 6.46 -2.95
N GLN A 130 2.45 5.81 -3.87
CA GLN A 130 1.21 6.38 -4.41
C GLN A 130 0.19 6.65 -3.28
N ARG A 131 0.02 5.67 -2.40
CA ARG A 131 -0.93 5.73 -1.29
C ARG A 131 -0.62 6.85 -0.30
N GLU A 132 0.66 7.06 0.02
CA GLU A 132 1.06 8.16 0.90
C GLU A 132 0.89 9.51 0.21
N PHE A 133 1.25 9.61 -1.07
CA PHE A 133 1.13 10.85 -1.82
C PHE A 133 -0.32 11.32 -1.92
N GLU A 134 -1.26 10.43 -2.20
CA GLU A 134 -2.70 10.75 -2.22
C GLU A 134 -3.20 11.23 -0.84
N ALA A 135 -2.79 10.55 0.23
CA ALA A 135 -3.15 10.94 1.59
C ALA A 135 -2.54 12.30 1.98
N PHE A 136 -1.29 12.57 1.57
CA PHE A 136 -0.62 13.85 1.77
C PHE A 136 -1.33 14.98 1.01
N GLU A 137 -1.64 14.77 -0.26
CA GLU A 137 -2.30 15.76 -1.11
C GLU A 137 -3.70 16.13 -0.59
N ALA A 138 -4.48 15.16 -0.13
CA ALA A 138 -5.77 15.41 0.51
C ALA A 138 -5.59 16.09 1.86
N GLY A 139 -4.71 15.56 2.71
CA GLY A 139 -4.47 16.05 4.05
C GLY A 139 -3.99 17.49 4.11
N ARG A 140 -3.04 17.86 3.24
CA ARG A 140 -2.50 19.22 3.21
C ARG A 140 -3.51 20.29 2.80
N ARG A 141 -4.57 19.91 2.07
CA ARG A 141 -5.63 20.83 1.61
C ARG A 141 -6.81 20.91 2.57
N TYR A 142 -7.16 19.80 3.22
CA TYR A 142 -8.42 19.69 3.96
C TYR A 142 -8.25 19.49 5.48
N ALA A 143 -7.13 18.93 5.93
CA ALA A 143 -6.86 18.65 7.34
C ALA A 143 -5.79 19.57 7.94
N ASN A 144 -5.05 20.31 7.12
CA ASN A 144 -4.01 21.21 7.57
C ASN A 144 -4.59 22.54 8.06
N THR A 145 -4.53 22.80 9.37
CA THR A 145 -4.96 24.07 9.96
C THR A 145 -4.09 25.24 9.52
N ASP A 146 -2.80 24.99 9.23
CA ASP A 146 -1.86 26.03 8.79
C ASP A 146 -2.20 26.49 7.36
N TRP A 147 -2.70 25.56 6.52
CA TRP A 147 -3.24 25.89 5.20
C TRP A 147 -4.46 26.82 5.28
N GLN A 148 -5.33 26.65 6.28
CA GLN A 148 -6.48 27.55 6.47
C GLN A 148 -6.04 28.97 6.85
N GLN A 149 -4.93 29.11 7.59
CA GLN A 149 -4.36 30.40 7.93
C GLN A 149 -3.72 31.08 6.71
N ASP A 150 -2.98 30.33 5.89
CA ASP A 150 -2.42 30.83 4.63
C ASP A 150 -3.54 31.35 3.70
N LEU A 151 -4.65 30.61 3.59
CA LEU A 151 -5.78 31.00 2.74
C LEU A 151 -6.42 32.33 3.18
N GLN A 152 -6.58 32.53 4.49
CA GLN A 152 -7.10 33.78 5.06
C GLN A 152 -6.15 34.97 4.84
N GLY A 153 -4.84 34.72 4.94
CA GLY A 153 -3.81 35.72 4.60
C GLY A 153 -3.86 36.14 3.13
N MET A 154 -4.07 35.18 2.22
CA MET A 154 -4.21 35.44 0.78
C MET A 154 -5.53 36.15 0.42
N GLU A 155 -6.60 35.95 1.18
CA GLU A 155 -7.85 36.70 1.00
C GLU A 155 -7.77 38.15 1.48
N GLY A 156 -6.97 38.42 2.52
CA GLY A 156 -6.74 39.77 3.06
C GLY A 156 -5.85 40.66 2.18
N ASP A 157 -5.05 40.05 1.29
CA ASP A 157 -4.12 40.75 0.38
C ASP A 157 -4.75 41.06 -1.00
N LYS A 158 -6.08 40.95 -1.11
CA LYS A 158 -6.81 41.40 -2.31
C LYS A 158 -6.86 42.94 -2.30
N PRO A 159 -6.40 43.64 -3.35
CA PRO A 159 -6.53 45.09 -3.40
C PRO A 159 -8.01 45.46 -3.36
N SER A 160 -8.37 46.36 -2.43
CA SER A 160 -9.68 47.01 -2.39
C SER A 160 -10.00 47.65 -3.75
N PRO A 161 -11.27 47.61 -4.19
CA PRO A 161 -11.69 48.14 -5.50
C PRO A 161 -11.41 49.64 -5.67
#